data_AF-A0AAV3QGF9-F1
#
_entry.id   AF-A0AAV3QGF9-F1
#
_cell.length_a   1.000
_cell.length_b   1.000
_cell.length_c   1.000
_cell.angle_alpha   90.00
_cell.angle_beta   90.00
_cell.angle_gamma   90.00
#
_symmetry.space_group_name_H-M   'P 1'
#
loop_
_entity.id
_entity.type
_entity.pdbx_description
1 polymer ?
#
loop_
_entity_poly.entity_id
_entity_poly.type
_entity_poly.pdbx_seq_one_letter_code
_entity_poly.pdbx_strand_id
1 'polypeptide(L)'
;MALLIMEFCTELLKFRTTKLDFVYHPMCKEINLSSIYFADDLFILSGATSGYLRIIKHVLMKFGSRTGLKPNLDKSVCYFVGVDSEEEERLTRVLWMSVDVLPVRYLGILLTTKLLNGHDCRGLTNYIAKKVEVWGSSNISFAGRVTSINTVLFDKINYWCRCVFLPVAVFSSIERMMKRFLWKGKANGKFLPKVAWKQVTMRKNEGGLGIKKIKEWNIACMTQHLCNICYKKKTLWIKWLNTYSLKGACLWGQREKNTDSWA
;
A
#
# COMPACT_ATOMS: atom_id res chain seq x y z
N MET A 1 10.39 -3.80 -20.95
CA MET A 1 9.40 -4.56 -21.73
C MET A 1 8.04 -4.64 -21.04
N ALA A 2 7.94 -5.10 -19.78
CA ALA A 2 6.66 -5.19 -19.05
C ALA A 2 5.88 -3.86 -18.92
N LEU A 3 6.56 -2.75 -18.66
CA LEU A 3 5.92 -1.44 -18.49
C LEU A 3 5.22 -0.95 -19.77
N LEU A 4 5.87 -1.11 -20.92
CA LEU A 4 5.33 -0.73 -22.23
C LEU A 4 4.12 -1.59 -22.64
N ILE A 5 4.13 -2.86 -22.25
CA ILE A 5 3.00 -3.78 -22.46
C ILE A 5 1.78 -3.33 -21.65
N MET A 6 1.97 -2.93 -20.39
CA MET A 6 0.87 -2.46 -19.55
C MET A 6 0.39 -1.05 -19.92
N GLU A 7 1.28 -0.21 -20.43
CA GLU A 7 0.92 1.06 -21.05
C GLU A 7 0.03 0.85 -22.28
N PHE A 8 0.38 -0.11 -23.14
CA PHE A 8 -0.47 -0.50 -24.27
C PHE A 8 -1.85 -1.00 -23.81
N CYS A 9 -1.92 -1.82 -22.75
CA CYS A 9 -3.19 -2.26 -22.16
C CYS A 9 -4.04 -1.07 -21.69
N THR A 10 -3.41 -0.12 -21.00
CA THR A 10 -4.07 1.08 -20.47
C THR A 10 -4.58 1.98 -21.59
N GLU A 11 -3.83 2.15 -22.67
CA GLU A 11 -4.28 2.91 -23.85
C GLU A 11 -5.42 2.20 -24.59
N LEU A 12 -5.40 0.85 -24.66
CA LEU A 12 -6.52 0.09 -25.23
C LEU A 12 -7.81 0.26 -24.40
N LEU A 13 -7.68 0.27 -23.07
CA LEU A 13 -8.78 0.57 -22.15
C LEU A 13 -9.30 1.98 -22.41
N LYS A 14 -8.44 3.01 -22.36
CA LYS A 14 -8.83 4.41 -22.61
C LYS A 14 -9.51 4.62 -23.96
N PHE A 15 -8.99 4.00 -25.01
CA PHE A 15 -9.57 4.10 -26.36
C PHE A 15 -10.98 3.51 -26.44
N ARG A 16 -11.22 2.40 -25.74
CA ARG A 16 -12.54 1.76 -25.71
C ARG A 16 -13.50 2.46 -24.75
N THR A 17 -13.01 3.03 -23.65
CA THR A 17 -13.83 3.79 -22.71
C THR A 17 -14.23 5.15 -23.26
N THR A 18 -13.45 5.78 -24.14
CA THR A 18 -13.81 7.07 -24.77
C THR A 18 -14.79 6.93 -25.94
N LYS A 19 -14.80 5.79 -26.64
CA LYS A 19 -15.67 5.56 -27.81
C LYS A 19 -17.02 4.91 -27.50
N LEU A 20 -17.17 4.38 -26.29
CA LEU A 20 -18.40 3.78 -25.79
C LEU A 20 -18.89 4.68 -24.66
N ASP A 21 -20.18 4.67 -24.34
CA ASP A 21 -20.75 5.44 -23.21
C ASP A 21 -20.24 4.91 -21.87
N PHE A 22 -18.95 5.05 -21.57
CA PHE A 22 -18.30 4.53 -20.38
C PHE A 22 -18.64 5.40 -19.18
N VAL A 23 -19.26 4.78 -18.17
CA VAL A 23 -19.46 5.41 -16.87
C VAL A 23 -18.24 5.09 -16.01
N TYR A 24 -17.42 6.13 -15.82
CA TYR A 24 -16.38 6.12 -14.81
C TYR A 24 -16.97 5.89 -13.42
N HIS A 25 -16.19 5.27 -12.55
CA HIS A 25 -16.50 5.27 -11.12
C HIS A 25 -16.76 6.73 -10.66
N PRO A 26 -17.77 7.01 -9.81
CA PRO A 26 -18.14 8.38 -9.42
C PRO A 26 -16.95 9.21 -8.93
N MET A 27 -16.07 8.60 -8.12
CA MET A 27 -14.85 9.21 -7.60
C MET A 27 -13.67 9.23 -8.61
N CYS A 28 -13.88 8.96 -9.90
CA CYS A 28 -12.82 8.93 -10.91
C CYS A 28 -13.18 9.64 -12.23
N LYS A 29 -14.45 10.00 -12.42
CA LYS A 29 -15.00 10.68 -13.59
C LYS A 29 -14.27 11.97 -13.99
N GLU A 30 -14.09 12.93 -13.08
CA GLU A 30 -13.48 14.24 -13.35
C GLU A 30 -12.00 14.16 -13.73
N ILE A 31 -11.31 13.08 -13.33
CA ILE A 31 -9.92 12.86 -13.69
C ILE A 31 -9.75 11.86 -14.85
N ASN A 32 -10.86 11.36 -15.43
CA ASN A 32 -10.91 10.33 -16.46
C ASN A 32 -10.05 9.09 -16.12
N LEU A 33 -10.11 8.64 -14.87
CA LEU A 33 -9.32 7.51 -14.40
C LEU A 33 -10.09 6.20 -14.56
N SER A 34 -9.64 5.36 -15.50
CA SER A 34 -10.22 4.03 -15.77
C SER A 34 -9.39 2.88 -15.21
N SER A 35 -8.08 3.06 -15.03
CA SER A 35 -7.19 2.01 -14.57
C SER A 35 -5.91 2.54 -13.93
N ILE A 36 -5.34 1.76 -13.02
CA ILE A 36 -4.03 1.98 -12.37
C ILE A 36 -3.28 0.65 -12.44
N TYR A 37 -1.98 0.68 -12.73
CA TYR A 37 -1.17 -0.53 -12.74
C TYR A 37 0.17 -0.35 -12.02
N PHE A 38 0.71 -1.46 -11.53
CA PHE A 38 2.08 -1.55 -11.04
C PHE A 38 2.66 -2.91 -11.43
N ALA A 39 3.74 -2.91 -12.22
CA ALA A 39 4.26 -4.12 -12.84
C ALA A 39 3.15 -4.92 -13.54
N ASP A 40 2.80 -6.10 -13.05
CA ASP A 40 1.75 -6.99 -13.55
C ASP A 40 0.38 -6.82 -12.87
N ASP A 41 0.32 -6.10 -11.74
CA ASP A 41 -0.94 -5.83 -11.04
C ASP A 41 -1.71 -4.69 -11.74
N LEU A 42 -2.95 -4.97 -12.13
CA LEU A 42 -3.84 -4.01 -12.81
C LEU A 42 -5.15 -3.84 -12.03
N PHE A 43 -5.42 -2.62 -11.58
CA PHE A 43 -6.73 -2.20 -11.11
C PHE A 43 -7.50 -1.53 -12.23
N ILE A 44 -8.76 -1.94 -12.41
CA ILE A 44 -9.70 -1.31 -13.31
C ILE A 44 -10.82 -0.71 -12.47
N LEU A 45 -11.11 0.57 -12.68
CA LEU A 45 -12.10 1.35 -11.95
C LEU A 45 -13.22 1.74 -12.93
N SER A 46 -14.43 1.22 -12.70
CA SER A 46 -15.58 1.48 -13.55
C SER A 46 -16.87 1.61 -12.72
N GLY A 47 -17.92 2.15 -13.34
CA GLY A 47 -19.28 1.98 -12.83
C GLY A 47 -19.72 0.51 -12.83
N ALA A 48 -20.69 0.18 -11.98
CA ALA A 48 -21.24 -1.16 -11.82
C ALA A 48 -22.36 -1.43 -12.84
N THR A 49 -22.00 -1.78 -14.08
CA THR A 49 -23.00 -2.12 -15.13
C THR A 49 -22.52 -3.28 -15.99
N SER A 50 -23.45 -4.16 -16.39
CA SER A 50 -23.13 -5.37 -17.16
C SER A 50 -22.55 -5.08 -18.55
N GLY A 51 -22.84 -3.91 -19.13
CA GLY A 51 -22.23 -3.44 -20.36
C GLY A 51 -20.71 -3.24 -20.21
N TYR A 52 -20.27 -2.62 -19.10
CA TYR A 52 -18.85 -2.34 -18.87
C TYR A 52 -18.04 -3.57 -18.55
N LEU A 53 -18.61 -4.50 -17.77
CA LEU A 53 -17.99 -5.80 -17.55
C LEU A 53 -17.68 -6.47 -18.89
N ARG A 54 -18.64 -6.48 -19.84
CA ARG A 54 -18.41 -7.02 -21.19
C ARG A 54 -17.31 -6.26 -21.96
N ILE A 55 -17.26 -4.94 -21.87
CA ILE A 55 -16.22 -4.12 -22.51
C ILE A 55 -14.84 -4.45 -21.94
N ILE A 56 -14.69 -4.51 -20.62
CA ILE A 56 -13.45 -4.85 -19.95
C ILE A 56 -12.99 -6.25 -20.37
N LYS A 57 -13.90 -7.24 -20.37
CA LYS A 57 -13.62 -8.60 -20.86
C LYS A 57 -13.08 -8.58 -22.28
N HIS A 58 -13.77 -7.87 -23.18
CA HIS A 58 -13.38 -7.77 -24.58
C HIS A 58 -12.01 -7.10 -24.74
N VAL A 59 -11.73 -6.04 -23.99
CA VAL A 59 -10.43 -5.36 -23.99
C VAL A 59 -9.33 -6.31 -23.55
N LEU A 60 -9.50 -7.00 -22.42
CA LEU A 60 -8.49 -7.93 -21.90
C LEU A 60 -8.24 -9.10 -22.85
N MET A 61 -9.30 -9.64 -23.48
CA MET A 61 -9.17 -10.69 -24.49
C MET A 61 -8.43 -10.20 -25.75
N LYS A 62 -8.75 -9.00 -26.24
CA LYS A 62 -8.08 -8.39 -27.40
C LYS A 62 -6.63 -8.03 -27.11
N PHE A 63 -6.35 -7.59 -25.88
CA PHE A 63 -4.99 -7.37 -25.42
C PHE A 63 -4.23 -8.69 -25.41
N GLY A 64 -4.81 -9.75 -24.84
CA GLY A 64 -4.20 -11.06 -24.77
C GLY A 64 -3.98 -11.73 -26.13
N SER A 65 -4.87 -11.53 -27.10
CA SER A 65 -4.68 -12.05 -28.46
C SER A 65 -3.52 -11.38 -29.21
N ARG A 66 -3.15 -10.15 -28.82
CA ARG A 66 -2.04 -9.40 -29.42
C ARG A 66 -0.71 -9.64 -28.72
N THR A 67 -0.73 -9.80 -27.40
CA THR A 67 0.49 -9.93 -26.58
C THR A 67 0.82 -11.37 -26.21
N GLY A 68 -0.12 -12.30 -26.39
CA GLY A 68 -0.03 -13.67 -25.88
C GLY A 68 -0.27 -13.79 -24.36
N LEU A 69 -0.47 -12.67 -23.66
CA LEU A 69 -0.70 -12.66 -22.20
C LEU A 69 -2.14 -12.99 -21.86
N LYS A 70 -2.35 -13.68 -20.74
CA LYS A 70 -3.70 -13.99 -20.23
C LYS A 70 -3.81 -13.52 -18.78
N PRO A 71 -4.95 -12.93 -18.39
CA PRO A 71 -5.20 -12.63 -16.98
C PRO A 71 -5.23 -13.93 -16.19
N ASN A 72 -4.59 -13.92 -15.02
CA ASN A 72 -4.67 -15.03 -14.09
C ASN A 72 -6.00 -14.94 -13.33
N LEU A 73 -6.98 -15.74 -13.72
CA LEU A 73 -8.32 -15.70 -13.13
C LEU A 73 -8.36 -16.16 -11.67
N ASP A 74 -7.40 -16.98 -11.23
CA ASP A 74 -7.30 -17.40 -9.82
C ASP A 74 -6.86 -16.26 -8.90
N LYS A 75 -6.19 -15.25 -9.46
CA LYS A 75 -5.72 -14.05 -8.74
C LYS A 75 -6.55 -12.80 -9.05
N SER A 76 -7.33 -12.83 -10.12
CA SER A 76 -8.15 -11.68 -10.55
C SER A 76 -9.49 -11.72 -9.84
N VAL A 77 -9.82 -10.63 -9.17
CA VAL A 77 -11.00 -10.52 -8.30
C VAL A 77 -11.75 -9.22 -8.61
N CYS A 78 -13.07 -9.27 -8.49
CA CYS A 78 -13.93 -8.10 -8.59
C CYS A 78 -14.46 -7.71 -7.21
N TYR A 79 -14.49 -6.40 -6.95
CA TYR A 79 -15.04 -5.84 -5.73
C TYR A 79 -16.18 -4.88 -6.09
N PHE A 80 -17.37 -5.14 -5.56
CA PHE A 80 -18.50 -4.22 -5.68
C PHE A 80 -18.53 -3.25 -4.49
N VAL A 81 -18.76 -1.97 -4.77
CA VAL A 81 -18.78 -0.91 -3.75
C VAL A 81 -19.98 -0.02 -4.00
N GLY A 82 -20.87 0.08 -3.00
CA GLY A 82 -22.08 0.92 -3.10
C GLY A 82 -23.09 0.43 -4.13
N VAL A 83 -23.12 -0.89 -4.39
CA VAL A 83 -24.10 -1.56 -5.24
C VAL A 83 -25.08 -2.31 -4.35
N ASP A 84 -26.35 -2.30 -4.71
CA ASP A 84 -27.41 -3.06 -4.07
C ASP A 84 -27.28 -4.56 -4.35
N SER A 85 -27.78 -5.39 -3.43
CA SER A 85 -27.62 -6.84 -3.49
C SER A 85 -28.24 -7.48 -4.75
N GLU A 86 -29.34 -6.91 -5.26
CA GLU A 86 -30.00 -7.39 -6.48
C GLU A 86 -29.12 -7.15 -7.71
N GLU A 87 -28.59 -5.94 -7.88
CA GLU A 87 -27.68 -5.63 -8.98
C GLU A 87 -26.34 -6.37 -8.85
N GLU A 88 -25.81 -6.55 -7.65
CA GLU A 88 -24.61 -7.34 -7.40
C GLU A 88 -24.79 -8.80 -7.88
N GLU A 89 -25.92 -9.43 -7.56
CA GLU A 89 -26.22 -10.78 -8.03
C GLU A 89 -26.32 -10.81 -9.57
N ARG A 90 -26.99 -9.83 -10.17
CA ARG A 90 -27.13 -9.70 -11.62
C ARG A 90 -25.78 -9.54 -12.32
N LEU A 91 -24.88 -8.73 -11.76
CA LEU A 91 -23.54 -8.50 -12.30
C LEU A 91 -22.64 -9.72 -12.13
N THR A 92 -22.74 -10.42 -11.00
CA THR A 92 -21.99 -11.64 -10.71
C THR A 92 -22.28 -12.74 -11.74
N ARG A 93 -23.52 -12.86 -12.21
CA ARG A 93 -23.89 -13.81 -13.29
C ARG A 93 -23.21 -13.53 -14.64
N VAL A 94 -22.80 -12.29 -14.90
CA VAL A 94 -22.16 -11.86 -16.17
C VAL A 94 -20.63 -11.82 -16.04
N LEU A 95 -20.13 -11.76 -14.81
CA LEU A 95 -18.71 -11.66 -14.48
C LEU A 95 -17.99 -12.98 -14.80
N TRP A 96 -16.74 -12.90 -15.26
CA TRP A 96 -15.90 -14.05 -15.62
C TRP A 96 -14.75 -14.29 -14.63
N MET A 97 -14.81 -13.63 -13.48
CA MET A 97 -13.84 -13.72 -12.38
C MET A 97 -14.59 -13.83 -11.05
N SER A 98 -13.89 -14.23 -9.98
CA SER A 98 -14.48 -14.31 -8.65
C SER A 98 -14.80 -12.93 -8.09
N VAL A 99 -15.83 -12.88 -7.24
CA VAL A 99 -16.18 -11.70 -6.44
C VAL A 99 -15.60 -11.90 -5.06
N ASP A 100 -15.00 -10.86 -4.51
CA ASP A 100 -14.43 -10.85 -3.16
C ASP A 100 -14.83 -9.57 -2.42
N VAL A 101 -14.55 -9.50 -1.12
CA VAL A 101 -14.99 -8.43 -0.24
C VAL A 101 -13.81 -7.58 0.22
N LEU A 102 -13.99 -6.26 0.24
CA LEU A 102 -13.00 -5.33 0.79
C LEU A 102 -12.91 -5.45 2.32
N PRO A 103 -11.74 -5.21 2.95
CA PRO A 103 -10.52 -4.62 2.39
C PRO A 103 -9.54 -5.63 1.76
N VAL A 104 -8.87 -5.23 0.68
CA VAL A 104 -7.88 -6.06 -0.05
C VAL A 104 -6.45 -5.70 0.33
N ARG A 105 -5.53 -6.69 0.32
CA ARG A 105 -4.09 -6.43 0.44
C ARG A 105 -3.47 -6.18 -0.93
N TYR A 106 -2.86 -5.01 -1.11
CA TYR A 106 -2.13 -4.65 -2.31
C TYR A 106 -0.67 -4.31 -1.98
N LEU A 107 0.27 -4.92 -2.71
CA LEU A 107 1.72 -4.82 -2.45
C LEU A 107 2.12 -5.13 -0.98
N GLY A 108 1.31 -5.96 -0.30
CA GLY A 108 1.50 -6.35 1.09
C GLY A 108 0.90 -5.40 2.13
N ILE A 109 0.21 -4.33 1.72
CA ILE A 109 -0.46 -3.36 2.60
C ILE A 109 -1.96 -3.50 2.44
N LEU A 110 -2.70 -3.42 3.54
CA LEU A 110 -4.16 -3.45 3.52
C LEU A 110 -4.70 -2.12 2.99
N LEU A 111 -5.43 -2.15 1.88
CA LEU A 111 -6.15 -1.01 1.35
C LEU A 111 -7.48 -0.90 2.11
N THR A 112 -7.51 0.02 3.08
CA THR A 112 -8.68 0.27 3.91
C THR A 112 -8.89 1.78 4.05
N THR A 113 -10.15 2.16 4.25
CA THR A 113 -10.52 3.52 4.62
C THR A 113 -10.37 3.78 6.11
N LYS A 114 -10.02 2.79 6.93
CA LYS A 114 -9.84 2.96 8.39
C LYS A 114 -8.37 3.03 8.76
N LEU A 115 -8.07 3.67 9.88
CA LEU A 115 -6.73 3.57 10.48
C LEU A 115 -6.37 2.10 10.73
N LEU A 116 -5.17 1.71 10.33
CA LEU A 116 -4.69 0.36 10.55
C LEU A 116 -4.59 0.08 12.05
N ASN A 117 -4.96 -1.13 12.46
CA ASN A 117 -4.73 -1.60 13.81
C ASN A 117 -3.50 -2.53 13.87
N GLY A 118 -3.21 -3.06 15.06
CA GLY A 118 -2.10 -4.00 15.24
C GLY A 118 -2.26 -5.31 14.46
N HIS A 119 -3.51 -5.76 14.23
CA HIS A 119 -3.81 -6.95 13.44
C HIS A 119 -3.44 -6.74 11.97
N ASP A 120 -3.79 -5.59 11.39
CA ASP A 120 -3.56 -5.31 9.97
C ASP A 120 -2.07 -5.24 9.63
N CYS A 121 -1.26 -4.82 10.61
CA CYS A 121 0.20 -4.74 10.57
C CYS A 121 0.92 -6.06 10.86
N ARG A 122 0.22 -7.18 11.09
CA ARG A 122 0.84 -8.49 11.39
C ARG A 122 1.84 -8.94 10.33
N GLY A 123 1.59 -8.61 9.06
CA GLY A 123 2.52 -8.94 7.98
C GLY A 123 3.92 -8.36 8.20
N LEU A 124 4.00 -7.11 8.69
CA LEU A 124 5.25 -6.45 9.02
C LEU A 124 5.89 -7.07 10.27
N THR A 125 5.13 -7.25 11.35
CA THR A 125 5.67 -7.79 12.60
C THR A 125 6.17 -9.21 12.44
N ASN A 126 5.44 -10.05 11.70
CA ASN A 126 5.81 -11.45 11.44
C ASN A 126 7.05 -11.55 10.54
N TYR A 127 7.16 -10.68 9.54
CA TYR A 127 8.37 -10.59 8.71
C TYR A 127 9.60 -10.29 9.57
N ILE A 128 9.50 -9.29 10.45
CA ILE A 128 10.60 -8.87 11.32
C ILE A 128 10.93 -9.98 12.32
N ALA A 129 9.92 -10.57 12.96
CA ALA A 129 10.09 -11.68 13.88
C ALA A 129 10.82 -12.86 13.23
N LYS A 130 10.38 -13.29 12.03
CA LYS A 130 11.00 -14.37 11.28
C LYS A 130 12.46 -14.06 10.91
N LYS A 131 12.77 -12.82 10.49
CA LYS A 131 14.15 -12.42 10.21
C LYS A 131 15.03 -12.44 11.46
N VAL A 132 14.53 -11.91 12.57
CA VAL A 132 15.24 -11.92 13.86
C VAL A 132 15.46 -13.35 14.38
N GLU A 133 14.51 -14.25 14.15
CA GLU A 133 14.64 -15.67 14.50
C GLU A 133 15.71 -16.38 13.68
N VAL A 134 15.65 -16.25 12.34
CA VAL A 134 16.65 -16.85 11.43
C VAL A 134 18.05 -16.30 11.69
N TRP A 135 18.18 -15.01 11.93
CA TRP A 135 19.49 -14.44 12.29
C TRP A 135 19.90 -14.77 13.71
N GLY A 136 18.95 -15.05 14.60
CA GLY A 136 19.22 -15.41 15.98
C GLY A 136 19.71 -16.84 16.16
N SER A 137 19.49 -17.71 15.18
CA SER A 137 20.13 -19.04 15.10
C SER A 137 21.52 -18.98 14.46
N SER A 138 21.87 -17.86 13.84
CA SER A 138 23.18 -17.62 13.22
C SER A 138 24.12 -16.87 14.17
N ASN A 139 25.42 -17.16 14.17
CA ASN A 139 26.41 -16.43 14.96
C ASN A 139 26.80 -15.12 14.27
N ILE A 140 25.95 -14.10 14.36
CA ILE A 140 26.20 -12.77 13.78
C ILE A 140 26.91 -11.87 14.79
N SER A 141 28.00 -11.23 14.36
CA SER A 141 28.72 -10.24 15.18
C SER A 141 27.82 -9.06 15.57
N PHE A 142 28.19 -8.32 16.62
CA PHE A 142 27.43 -7.13 17.02
C PHE A 142 27.31 -6.11 15.88
N ALA A 143 28.41 -5.84 15.17
CA ALA A 143 28.42 -4.97 14.00
C ALA A 143 27.50 -5.50 12.88
N GLY A 144 27.53 -6.81 12.61
CA GLY A 144 26.63 -7.44 11.65
C GLY A 144 25.16 -7.27 12.02
N ARG A 145 24.80 -7.40 13.31
CA ARG A 145 23.43 -7.16 13.79
C ARG A 145 22.98 -5.72 13.59
N VAL A 146 23.84 -4.74 13.87
CA VAL A 146 23.57 -3.32 13.60
C VAL A 146 23.31 -3.11 12.11
N THR A 147 24.16 -3.68 11.25
CA THR A 147 24.02 -3.58 9.80
C THR A 147 22.71 -4.22 9.32
N SER A 148 22.36 -5.42 9.78
CA SER A 148 21.11 -6.10 9.42
C SER A 148 19.86 -5.33 9.84
N ILE A 149 19.90 -4.66 11.00
CA ILE A 149 18.81 -3.77 11.43
C ILE A 149 18.68 -2.58 10.49
N ASN A 150 19.78 -1.87 10.22
CA ASN A 150 19.78 -0.63 9.46
C ASN A 150 19.53 -0.79 7.96
N THR A 151 19.83 -1.98 7.41
CA THR A 151 19.69 -2.26 5.98
C THR A 151 18.42 -3.05 5.72
N VAL A 152 18.35 -4.29 6.21
CA VAL A 152 17.28 -5.23 5.84
C VAL A 152 15.98 -4.97 6.59
N LEU A 153 16.02 -4.86 7.93
CA LEU A 153 14.78 -4.62 8.69
C LEU A 153 14.24 -3.23 8.41
N PHE A 154 15.12 -2.23 8.41
CA PHE A 154 14.71 -0.85 8.21
C PHE A 154 14.17 -0.61 6.80
N ASP A 155 14.67 -1.28 5.76
CA ASP A 155 14.10 -1.16 4.42
C ASP A 155 12.61 -1.58 4.39
N LYS A 156 12.30 -2.76 4.97
CA LYS A 156 10.91 -3.22 5.05
C LYS A 156 10.03 -2.28 5.88
N ILE A 157 10.55 -1.75 6.98
CA ILE A 157 9.84 -0.79 7.83
C ILE A 157 9.62 0.53 7.10
N ASN A 158 10.65 1.03 6.40
CA ASN A 158 10.58 2.27 5.62
C ASN A 158 9.53 2.19 4.52
N TYR A 159 9.39 1.03 3.86
CA TYR A 159 8.29 0.79 2.91
C TYR A 159 6.92 1.01 3.57
N TRP A 160 6.65 0.37 4.72
CA TRP A 160 5.39 0.56 5.44
C TRP A 160 5.20 1.99 5.95
N CYS A 161 6.23 2.58 6.54
CA CYS A 161 6.21 3.95 7.05
C CYS A 161 5.93 5.01 5.97
N ARG A 162 6.20 4.71 4.70
CA ARG A 162 5.90 5.59 3.57
C ARG A 162 4.49 5.43 3.05
N CYS A 163 3.82 4.33 3.33
CA CYS A 163 2.50 4.05 2.80
C CYS A 163 1.39 4.35 3.82
N VAL A 164 1.62 4.10 5.10
CA VAL A 164 0.57 4.15 6.13
C VAL A 164 1.06 4.73 7.46
N PHE A 165 0.14 5.31 8.23
CA PHE A 165 0.38 5.58 9.64
C PHE A 165 0.35 4.26 10.43
N LEU A 166 1.46 3.97 11.10
CA LEU A 166 1.58 2.76 11.89
C LEU A 166 1.13 3.01 13.34
N PRO A 167 0.38 2.08 13.98
CA PRO A 167 0.00 2.21 15.38
C PRO A 167 1.20 2.23 16.32
N VAL A 168 1.08 2.96 17.43
CA VAL A 168 2.12 3.03 18.47
C VAL A 168 2.49 1.65 19.01
N ALA A 169 1.52 0.76 19.16
CA ALA A 169 1.74 -0.62 19.57
C ALA A 169 2.68 -1.39 18.60
N VAL A 170 2.57 -1.12 17.29
CA VAL A 170 3.41 -1.76 16.26
C VAL A 170 4.85 -1.25 16.36
N PHE A 171 5.06 0.05 16.53
CA PHE A 171 6.40 0.61 16.77
C PHE A 171 7.07 -0.04 17.98
N SER A 172 6.37 -0.07 19.12
CA SER A 172 6.87 -0.64 20.37
C SER A 172 7.22 -2.12 20.22
N SER A 173 6.38 -2.88 19.52
CA SER A 173 6.62 -4.30 19.25
C SER A 173 7.88 -4.51 18.41
N ILE A 174 8.03 -3.75 17.32
CA ILE A 174 9.19 -3.84 16.43
C ILE A 174 10.48 -3.43 17.13
N GLU A 175 10.47 -2.30 17.83
CA GLU A 175 11.64 -1.84 18.57
C GLU A 175 12.06 -2.86 19.65
N ARG A 176 11.10 -3.50 20.31
CA ARG A 176 11.39 -4.57 21.28
C ARG A 176 12.11 -5.74 20.63
N MET A 177 11.69 -6.16 19.43
CA MET A 177 12.36 -7.22 18.67
C MET A 177 13.78 -6.80 18.26
N MET A 178 13.95 -5.57 17.75
CA MET A 178 15.25 -5.01 17.38
C MET A 178 16.21 -4.89 18.57
N LYS A 179 15.75 -4.36 19.70
CA LYS A 179 16.51 -4.26 20.96
C LYS A 179 17.04 -5.63 21.38
N ARG A 180 16.14 -6.62 21.40
CA ARG A 180 16.49 -7.98 21.80
C ARG A 180 17.52 -8.60 20.85
N PHE A 181 17.28 -8.48 19.54
CA PHE A 181 18.21 -8.96 18.53
C PHE A 181 19.58 -8.30 18.67
N LEU A 182 19.64 -6.97 18.79
CA LEU A 182 20.88 -6.20 18.87
C LEU A 182 21.73 -6.59 20.08
N TRP A 183 21.13 -6.77 21.26
CA TRP A 183 21.89 -7.05 22.47
C TRP A 183 22.16 -8.53 22.66
N LYS A 184 21.13 -9.37 22.52
CA LYS A 184 21.24 -10.81 22.77
C LYS A 184 21.70 -11.61 21.57
N GLY A 185 21.27 -11.22 20.37
CA GLY A 185 21.53 -11.98 19.15
C GLY A 185 20.64 -13.20 19.03
N LYS A 186 19.53 -13.25 19.78
CA LYS A 186 18.51 -14.31 19.72
C LYS A 186 17.12 -13.69 19.77
N ALA A 187 16.13 -14.38 19.21
CA ALA A 187 14.73 -13.94 19.26
C ALA A 187 14.12 -14.01 20.67
N ASN A 188 14.60 -14.92 21.53
CA ASN A 188 13.96 -15.22 22.82
C ASN A 188 14.89 -15.18 24.04
N GLY A 189 14.26 -15.02 25.21
CA GLY A 189 14.85 -15.04 26.56
C GLY A 189 15.37 -13.69 27.07
N LYS A 190 15.82 -13.68 28.34
CA LYS A 190 16.30 -12.48 29.04
C LYS A 190 17.56 -11.90 28.38
N PHE A 191 17.70 -10.59 28.43
CA PHE A 191 18.88 -9.85 28.00
C PHE A 191 19.02 -8.57 28.83
N LEU A 192 20.25 -8.06 28.96
CA LEU A 192 20.53 -6.80 29.61
C LEU A 192 21.07 -5.82 28.56
N PRO A 193 20.33 -4.75 28.22
CA PRO A 193 20.85 -3.70 27.35
C PRO A 193 22.04 -3.02 28.03
N LYS A 194 23.18 -2.90 27.33
CA LYS A 194 24.36 -2.20 27.86
C LYS A 194 24.25 -0.68 27.75
N VAL A 195 23.47 -0.21 26.78
CA VAL A 195 23.30 1.21 26.46
C VAL A 195 21.81 1.51 26.29
N ALA A 196 21.38 2.67 26.79
CA ALA A 196 19.99 3.12 26.65
C ALA A 196 19.61 3.22 25.16
N TRP A 197 18.40 2.75 24.80
CA TRP A 197 17.98 2.75 23.40
C TRP A 197 17.98 4.14 22.76
N LYS A 198 17.67 5.19 23.54
CA LYS A 198 17.73 6.59 23.10
C LYS A 198 19.12 6.95 22.55
N GLN A 199 20.19 6.51 23.22
CA GLN A 199 21.57 6.73 22.78
C GLN A 199 21.93 5.85 21.56
N VAL A 200 21.50 4.58 21.55
CA VAL A 200 21.69 3.67 20.41
C VAL A 200 21.13 4.25 19.11
N THR A 201 19.97 4.91 19.19
CA THR A 201 19.29 5.49 18.02
C THR A 201 19.83 6.83 17.55
N MET A 202 20.81 7.41 18.25
CA MET A 202 21.47 8.65 17.80
C MET A 202 22.28 8.39 16.53
N ARG A 203 22.64 9.48 15.84
CA ARG A 203 23.48 9.38 14.64
C ARG A 203 24.87 8.90 15.02
N LYS A 204 25.59 8.30 14.06
CA LYS A 204 26.94 7.78 14.30
C LYS A 204 27.94 8.87 14.73
N ASN A 205 27.82 10.08 14.19
CA ASN A 205 28.61 11.25 14.58
C ASN A 205 28.26 11.77 15.98
N GLU A 206 27.11 11.39 16.53
CA GLU A 206 26.66 11.72 17.89
C GLU A 206 26.93 10.56 18.88
N GLY A 207 27.73 9.56 18.48
CA GLY A 207 28.07 8.40 19.31
C GLY A 207 27.02 7.28 19.31
N GLY A 208 25.97 7.37 18.48
CA GLY A 208 24.98 6.31 18.32
C GLY A 208 25.31 5.28 17.25
N LEU A 209 24.39 4.34 16.99
CA LEU A 209 24.56 3.28 15.98
C LEU A 209 23.86 3.60 14.65
N GLY A 210 23.25 4.79 14.53
CA GLY A 210 22.52 5.21 13.32
C GLY A 210 21.19 4.46 13.10
N ILE A 211 20.67 3.78 14.14
CA ILE A 211 19.36 3.12 14.10
C ILE A 211 18.27 4.18 14.17
N LYS A 212 17.47 4.31 13.11
CA LYS A 212 16.41 5.32 13.08
C LYS A 212 15.26 4.92 13.99
N LYS A 213 14.75 5.89 14.77
CA LYS A 213 13.52 5.70 15.55
C LYS A 213 12.32 5.62 14.61
N ILE A 214 11.58 4.52 14.70
CA ILE A 214 10.55 4.19 13.72
C ILE A 214 9.39 5.18 13.78
N LYS A 215 8.97 5.57 14.99
CA LYS A 215 7.89 6.54 15.19
C LYS A 215 8.20 7.89 14.54
N GLU A 216 9.38 8.45 14.83
CA GLU A 216 9.83 9.72 14.26
C GLU A 216 9.97 9.64 12.73
N TRP A 217 10.45 8.51 12.21
CA TRP A 217 10.57 8.28 10.77
C TRP A 217 9.21 8.16 10.07
N ASN A 218 8.22 7.50 10.67
CA ASN A 218 6.87 7.42 10.11
C ASN A 218 6.22 8.80 10.05
N ILE A 219 6.34 9.60 11.12
CA ILE A 219 5.88 10.99 11.14
C ILE A 219 6.55 11.77 10.00
N ALA A 220 7.88 11.70 9.88
CA ALA A 220 8.60 12.40 8.81
C ALA A 220 8.14 11.98 7.40
N CYS A 221 7.93 10.67 7.15
CA CYS A 221 7.42 10.18 5.88
C CYS A 221 6.01 10.68 5.58
N MET A 222 5.14 10.76 6.59
CA MET A 222 3.78 11.27 6.44
C MET A 222 3.77 12.79 6.24
N THR A 223 4.66 13.53 6.93
CA THR A 223 4.88 14.96 6.69
C THR A 223 5.36 15.21 5.26
N GLN A 224 6.17 14.31 4.67
CA GLN A 224 6.55 14.45 3.26
C GLN A 224 5.33 14.38 2.31
N HIS A 225 4.32 13.54 2.62
CA HIS A 225 3.07 13.53 1.86
C HIS A 225 2.29 14.82 2.01
N LEU A 226 2.20 15.34 3.23
CA LEU A 226 1.64 16.65 3.50
C LEU A 226 2.33 17.74 2.68
N CYS A 227 3.67 17.78 2.66
CA CYS A 227 4.42 18.70 1.81
C CYS A 227 4.09 18.52 0.33
N ASN A 228 3.97 17.27 -0.17
CA ASN A 228 3.61 17.04 -1.56
C ASN A 228 2.22 17.61 -1.90
N ILE A 229 1.26 17.55 -0.97
CA ILE A 229 -0.08 18.15 -1.11
C ILE A 229 0.05 19.68 -1.15
N CYS A 230 0.75 20.28 -0.18
CA CYS A 230 0.94 21.73 -0.10
C CYS A 230 1.63 22.30 -1.34
N TYR A 231 2.65 21.61 -1.86
CA TYR A 231 3.35 21.99 -3.09
C TYR A 231 2.61 21.56 -4.39
N LYS A 232 1.39 21.02 -4.29
CA LYS A 232 0.55 20.58 -5.42
C LYS A 232 1.33 19.74 -6.45
N LYS A 233 2.13 18.78 -5.95
CA LYS A 233 2.99 17.96 -6.81
C LYS A 233 2.14 17.25 -7.86
N LYS A 234 2.58 17.28 -9.13
CA LYS A 234 1.86 16.71 -10.29
C LYS A 234 1.87 15.17 -10.27
N THR A 235 1.13 14.58 -9.35
CA THR A 235 0.98 13.12 -9.20
C THR A 235 -0.50 12.76 -9.25
N LEU A 236 -0.82 11.53 -9.67
CA LEU A 236 -2.20 11.07 -9.84
C LEU A 236 -3.00 11.17 -8.54
N TRP A 237 -2.43 10.72 -7.42
CA TRP A 237 -3.13 10.73 -6.13
C TRP A 237 -3.38 12.16 -5.61
N ILE A 238 -2.47 13.12 -5.86
CA ILE A 238 -2.69 14.52 -5.51
C ILE A 238 -3.73 15.17 -6.42
N LYS A 239 -3.73 14.82 -7.71
CA LYS A 239 -4.79 15.25 -8.64
C LYS A 239 -6.15 14.76 -8.13
N TRP A 240 -6.25 13.46 -7.84
CA TRP A 240 -7.47 12.86 -7.29
C TRP A 240 -7.91 13.52 -5.98
N LEU A 241 -6.99 13.71 -5.03
CA LEU A 241 -7.27 14.33 -3.74
C LEU A 241 -7.79 15.76 -3.90
N ASN A 242 -7.15 16.56 -4.76
CA ASN A 242 -7.58 17.94 -5.01
C ASN A 242 -8.95 18.02 -5.68
N THR A 243 -9.24 17.10 -6.60
CA THR A 243 -10.51 17.07 -7.33
C THR A 243 -11.67 16.64 -6.42
N TYR A 244 -11.51 15.54 -5.67
CA TYR A 244 -12.63 14.91 -4.98
C TYR A 244 -12.75 15.24 -3.49
N SER A 245 -11.61 15.34 -2.79
CA SER A 245 -11.59 15.54 -1.33
C SER A 245 -11.45 17.03 -0.99
N LEU A 246 -10.35 17.66 -1.43
CA LEU A 246 -10.07 19.05 -1.09
C LEU A 246 -10.92 20.05 -1.89
N LYS A 247 -11.33 19.70 -3.11
CA LYS A 247 -12.12 20.55 -4.03
C LYS A 247 -11.56 21.98 -4.17
N GLY A 248 -10.23 22.09 -4.24
CA GLY A 248 -9.51 23.37 -4.32
C GLY A 248 -9.39 24.14 -3.00
N ALA A 249 -9.96 23.67 -1.90
CA ALA A 249 -9.81 24.27 -0.58
C ALA A 249 -8.41 24.01 0.02
N CYS A 250 -8.00 24.88 0.93
CA CYS A 250 -6.82 24.65 1.74
C CYS A 250 -7.05 23.45 2.68
N LEU A 251 -6.04 22.59 2.82
CA LEU A 251 -6.10 21.41 3.69
C LEU A 251 -6.50 21.78 5.13
N TRP A 252 -5.93 22.85 5.67
CA TRP A 252 -6.16 23.28 7.06
C TRP A 252 -7.55 23.86 7.30
N GLY A 253 -8.28 24.20 6.24
CA GLY A 253 -9.66 24.70 6.32
C GLY A 253 -10.72 23.61 6.10
N GLN A 254 -10.33 22.36 5.86
CA GLN A 254 -11.27 21.25 5.69
C GLN A 254 -11.86 20.86 7.05
N ARG A 255 -13.19 20.71 7.09
CA ARG A 255 -13.88 20.09 8.22
C ARG A 255 -13.88 18.59 8.03
N GLU A 256 -13.57 17.84 9.08
CA GLU A 256 -13.66 16.38 9.10
C GLU A 256 -15.06 15.94 8.71
N LYS A 257 -15.14 15.00 7.77
CA LYS A 257 -16.38 14.32 7.40
C LYS A 257 -16.34 12.90 7.94
N ASN A 258 -17.48 12.37 8.36
CA ASN A 258 -17.61 10.96 8.80
C ASN A 258 -17.21 9.93 7.71
N THR A 259 -17.05 10.35 6.46
CA THR A 259 -16.60 9.51 5.34
C THR A 259 -15.09 9.57 5.10
N ASP A 260 -14.37 10.47 5.78
CA ASP A 260 -12.93 10.62 5.60
C ASP A 260 -12.20 9.46 6.28
N SER A 261 -11.13 8.98 5.65
CA SER A 261 -10.39 7.82 6.16
C SER A 261 -9.60 8.06 7.47
N TRP A 262 -9.62 9.29 7.96
CA TRP A 262 -8.93 9.77 9.15
C TRP A 262 -9.86 10.44 10.16
N ALA A 263 -11.18 10.50 9.88
CA ALA A 263 -12.18 10.91 10.84
C ALA A 263 -12.48 9.81 11.86
#